data_AF-A0A2G5SZ82-F1
#
_entry.id   AF-A0A2G5SZ82-F1
#
_cell.length_a   1.000
_cell.length_b   1.000
_cell.length_c   1.000
_cell.angle_alpha   90.00
_cell.angle_beta   90.00
_cell.angle_gamma   90.00
#
_symmetry.space_group_name_H-M   'P 1'
#
loop_
_entity.id
_entity.type
_entity.pdbx_description
1 polymer ?
#
loop_
_entity_poly.entity_id
_entity_poly.type
_entity_poly.pdbx_seq_one_letter_code
_entity_poly.pdbx_strand_id
1 'polypeptide(L)'
;MSQAKHNLIHKCSFNGKPCDIDKDFELVADPTFGNCFVFNHDREIFKSSVRAGPQYGLRVMLFVNASDYLPTSEAVGIRLTIHDKDDFPFPDTFGYSAPTGYISSFGMRMKKMSRLPAPYGDCVEDGTTSNYIYKGYAYSTEGCYRTCFQELIIDRCGCSDPRFPSIGGVQPCQVFNKNHRECLEKHTHQIGEIHGSFKCRCQQPCNQTIYTTSYSEAIWPSQALNISLGHCEKEAEECNEEYKENAAMLEVFYEALNFEVLAESEAYGIVKMMADFGGHLGLWSGVSVMTCCEFVCLVLELLYMAVTHHITQERIRRRENAANDF
;
A
#
# COMPACT_ATOMS: atom_id res chain seq x y z
N MET A 1 -0.20 27.52 5.14
CA MET A 1 -0.90 28.04 6.33
C MET A 1 -1.49 26.86 7.08
N SER A 2 -1.42 26.87 8.41
CA SER A 2 -1.76 25.72 9.24
C SER A 2 -3.09 26.04 9.93
N GLN A 3 -4.18 25.38 9.53
CA GLN A 3 -5.51 25.61 10.08
C GLN A 3 -5.71 24.85 11.40
N ALA A 4 -6.40 25.46 12.36
CA ALA A 4 -6.74 24.81 13.61
C ALA A 4 -7.91 23.84 13.42
N LYS A 5 -7.94 22.76 14.22
CA LYS A 5 -8.93 21.68 14.09
C LYS A 5 -10.37 22.19 14.10
N HIS A 6 -10.73 22.98 15.11
CA HIS A 6 -12.09 23.53 15.28
C HIS A 6 -12.44 24.65 14.30
N ASN A 7 -11.45 25.24 13.61
CA ASN A 7 -11.70 26.21 12.56
C ASN A 7 -12.01 25.51 11.23
N LEU A 8 -11.40 24.35 11.00
CA LEU A 8 -11.63 23.58 9.79
C LEU A 8 -12.87 22.70 9.90
N ILE A 9 -13.05 21.98 11.02
CA ILE A 9 -14.10 20.97 11.20
C ILE A 9 -15.22 21.57 12.07
N HIS A 10 -16.32 21.96 11.43
CA HIS A 10 -17.45 22.59 12.13
C HIS A 10 -18.46 21.56 12.64
N LYS A 11 -18.75 20.52 11.84
CA LYS A 11 -19.66 19.44 12.23
C LYS A 11 -19.18 18.11 11.70
N CYS A 12 -19.45 17.06 12.46
CA CYS A 12 -19.14 15.72 12.03
C CYS A 12 -20.13 14.71 12.61
N SER A 13 -20.49 13.73 11.79
CA SER A 13 -21.32 12.60 12.17
C SER A 13 -20.80 11.31 11.55
N PHE A 14 -20.85 10.22 12.31
CA PHE A 14 -20.51 8.88 11.85
C PHE A 14 -21.58 7.89 12.31
N ASN A 15 -22.05 7.00 11.44
CA ASN A 15 -23.17 6.08 11.72
C ASN A 15 -24.43 6.81 12.26
N GLY A 16 -24.72 8.00 11.73
CA GLY A 16 -25.86 8.83 12.16
C GLY A 16 -25.74 9.44 13.57
N LYS A 17 -24.59 9.29 14.25
CA LYS A 17 -24.33 9.89 15.57
C LYS A 17 -23.30 11.02 15.45
N PRO A 18 -23.41 12.09 16.27
CA PRO A 18 -22.39 13.13 16.31
C PRO A 18 -21.05 12.53 16.76
N CYS A 19 -19.96 12.93 16.10
CA CYS A 19 -18.62 12.49 16.45
C CYS A 19 -17.96 13.47 17.44
N ASP A 20 -16.90 13.02 18.13
CA ASP A 20 -16.10 13.85 19.04
C ASP A 20 -14.88 14.38 18.26
N ILE A 21 -14.92 15.65 17.83
CA ILE A 21 -13.89 16.24 16.96
C ILE A 21 -12.49 16.15 17.61
N ASP A 22 -12.41 16.30 18.93
CA ASP A 22 -11.12 16.30 19.63
C ASP A 22 -10.50 14.90 19.69
N LYS A 23 -11.31 13.87 19.93
CA LYS A 23 -10.84 12.48 20.06
C LYS A 23 -10.78 11.71 18.75
N ASP A 24 -11.66 12.02 17.81
CA ASP A 24 -11.88 11.19 16.63
C ASP A 24 -10.97 11.55 15.46
N PHE A 25 -10.34 12.73 15.52
CA PHE A 25 -9.41 13.25 14.53
C PHE A 25 -8.02 13.45 15.12
N GLU A 26 -7.00 12.84 14.52
CA GLU A 26 -5.60 13.09 14.85
C GLU A 26 -5.00 14.15 13.93
N LEU A 27 -4.18 15.04 14.49
CA LEU A 27 -3.43 16.03 13.71
C LEU A 27 -2.18 15.36 13.12
N VAL A 28 -2.07 15.39 11.79
CA VAL A 28 -0.89 14.96 11.06
C VAL A 28 -0.35 16.16 10.28
N ALA A 29 0.92 16.51 10.52
CA ALA A 29 1.56 17.60 9.81
C ALA A 29 2.10 17.12 8.46
N ASP A 30 1.63 17.74 7.38
CA ASP A 30 2.13 17.53 6.03
C ASP A 30 2.93 18.77 5.56
N PRO A 31 4.15 18.61 5.02
CA PRO A 31 4.98 19.74 4.62
C PRO A 31 4.42 20.53 3.43
N THR A 32 3.54 19.92 2.62
CA THR A 32 2.91 20.54 1.44
C THR A 32 1.58 21.20 1.80
N PHE A 33 0.74 20.51 2.57
CA PHE A 33 -0.64 20.94 2.86
C PHE A 33 -0.83 21.57 4.26
N GLY A 34 0.17 21.48 5.14
CA GLY A 34 0.10 22.01 6.51
C GLY A 34 -0.58 21.02 7.46
N ASN A 35 -1.57 21.48 8.22
CA ASN A 35 -2.27 20.60 9.17
C ASN A 35 -3.30 19.74 8.44
N CYS A 36 -3.12 18.43 8.47
CA CYS A 36 -4.10 17.44 8.05
C CYS A 36 -4.75 16.78 9.25
N PHE A 37 -6.00 16.33 9.11
CA PHE A 37 -6.75 15.69 10.18
C PHE A 37 -7.23 14.32 9.73
N VAL A 38 -6.84 13.28 10.46
CA VAL A 38 -7.14 11.88 10.11
C VAL A 38 -8.23 11.34 11.02
N PHE A 39 -9.37 10.97 10.43
CA PHE A 39 -10.46 10.29 11.13
C PHE A 39 -10.18 8.79 11.26
N ASN A 40 -10.57 8.18 12.38
CA ASN A 40 -10.41 6.73 12.63
C ASN A 40 -8.93 6.27 12.55
N HIS A 41 -8.03 7.10 13.11
CA HIS A 41 -6.59 6.90 13.11
C HIS A 41 -6.12 5.76 14.06
N ASP A 42 -6.84 5.55 15.16
CA ASP A 42 -6.47 4.61 16.21
C ASP A 42 -6.49 3.15 15.70
N ARG A 43 -5.39 2.41 15.90
CA ARG A 43 -5.26 1.01 15.48
C ARG A 43 -5.91 0.01 16.44
N GLU A 44 -6.17 0.42 17.68
CA GLU A 44 -6.81 -0.42 18.69
C GLU A 44 -8.34 -0.26 18.64
N ILE A 45 -8.81 0.96 18.40
CA ILE A 45 -10.25 1.28 18.36
C ILE A 45 -10.76 1.32 16.93
N PHE A 46 -11.52 0.29 16.53
CA PHE A 46 -12.11 0.21 15.20
C PHE A 46 -13.49 0.85 15.14
N LYS A 47 -13.60 1.96 14.41
CA LYS A 47 -14.89 2.48 13.95
C LYS A 47 -15.27 1.84 12.62
N SER A 48 -16.33 1.04 12.63
CA SER A 48 -16.87 0.37 11.45
C SER A 48 -18.25 0.92 11.09
N SER A 49 -18.57 0.94 9.80
CA SER A 49 -19.91 1.30 9.31
C SER A 49 -20.88 0.14 9.53
N VAL A 50 -22.07 0.44 10.06
CA VAL A 50 -23.09 -0.58 10.35
C VAL A 50 -23.84 -1.01 9.08
N ARG A 51 -24.02 -0.08 8.14
CA ARG A 51 -24.71 -0.28 6.86
C ARG A 51 -24.00 0.49 5.75
N ALA A 52 -24.28 0.10 4.50
CA ALA A 52 -23.87 0.86 3.34
C ALA A 52 -24.69 2.15 3.19
N GLY A 53 -24.11 3.14 2.53
CA GLY A 53 -24.74 4.41 2.18
C GLY A 53 -24.36 5.62 3.06
N PRO A 54 -24.65 6.84 2.59
CA PRO A 54 -24.09 8.08 3.16
C PRO A 54 -24.48 8.33 4.63
N GLN A 55 -25.69 7.95 5.03
CA GLN A 55 -26.17 8.13 6.41
C GLN A 55 -25.39 7.32 7.46
N TYR A 56 -24.79 6.20 7.03
CA TYR A 56 -24.01 5.30 7.89
C TYR A 56 -22.50 5.46 7.67
N GLY A 57 -22.09 6.37 6.79
CA GLY A 57 -20.71 6.76 6.57
C GLY A 57 -20.25 7.87 7.51
N LEU A 58 -19.11 8.45 7.16
CA LEU A 58 -18.60 9.68 7.73
C LEU A 58 -19.17 10.87 6.95
N ARG A 59 -19.77 11.82 7.65
CA ARG A 59 -20.26 13.08 7.09
C ARG A 59 -19.68 14.25 7.86
N VAL A 60 -18.99 15.15 7.18
CA VAL A 60 -18.24 16.26 7.80
C VAL A 60 -18.55 17.56 7.08
N MET A 61 -18.79 18.62 7.85
CA MET A 61 -18.86 19.99 7.38
C MET A 61 -17.53 20.66 7.64
N LEU A 62 -16.87 21.09 6.58
CA LEU A 62 -15.57 21.75 6.62
C LEU A 62 -15.70 23.21 6.20
N PHE A 63 -14.88 24.08 6.80
CA PHE A 63 -14.83 25.50 6.47
C PHE A 63 -13.37 25.89 6.19
N VAL A 64 -13.08 26.29 4.95
CA VAL A 64 -11.71 26.56 4.49
C VAL A 64 -11.29 28.03 4.55
N ASN A 65 -12.24 28.94 4.82
CA ASN A 65 -12.04 30.39 4.78
C ASN A 65 -11.19 30.83 3.56
N ALA A 66 -11.84 30.94 2.39
CA ALA A 66 -11.19 31.23 1.13
C ALA A 66 -10.42 32.57 1.13
N SER A 67 -10.79 33.50 2.02
CA SER A 67 -10.10 34.78 2.18
C SER A 67 -8.66 34.66 2.70
N ASP A 68 -8.34 33.57 3.39
CA ASP A 68 -6.98 33.31 3.91
C ASP A 68 -6.06 32.67 2.86
N TYR A 69 -6.54 32.38 1.65
CA TYR A 69 -5.74 31.72 0.63
C TYR A 69 -4.68 32.67 0.05
N LEU A 70 -3.54 32.10 -0.35
CA LEU A 70 -2.51 32.87 -1.03
C LEU A 70 -2.98 33.22 -2.45
N PRO A 71 -2.63 34.40 -3.01
CA PRO A 71 -2.97 34.75 -4.39
C PRO A 71 -2.42 33.78 -5.45
N THR A 72 -1.45 32.94 -5.07
CA THR A 72 -0.85 31.90 -5.92
C THR A 72 -1.61 30.57 -5.87
N SER A 73 -2.63 30.43 -5.03
CA SER A 73 -3.44 29.22 -4.91
C SER A 73 -4.42 29.12 -6.09
N GLU A 74 -4.30 28.07 -6.88
CA GLU A 74 -5.11 27.90 -8.11
C GLU A 74 -6.57 27.50 -7.84
N ALA A 75 -6.84 26.80 -6.73
CA ALA A 75 -8.16 26.28 -6.41
C ALA A 75 -8.48 26.36 -4.92
N VAL A 76 -9.77 26.54 -4.60
CA VAL A 76 -10.32 26.55 -3.25
C VAL A 76 -11.08 25.23 -3.02
N GLY A 77 -10.83 24.60 -1.87
CA GLY A 77 -11.44 23.32 -1.52
C GLY A 77 -10.60 22.52 -0.54
N ILE A 78 -11.04 21.29 -0.31
CA ILE A 78 -10.42 20.33 0.59
C ILE A 78 -9.77 19.21 -0.22
N ARG A 79 -8.59 18.76 0.22
CA ARG A 79 -7.95 17.54 -0.26
C ARG A 79 -8.26 16.39 0.69
N LEU A 80 -8.92 15.34 0.20
CA LEU A 80 -9.30 14.15 0.97
C LEU A 80 -8.51 12.93 0.47
N THR A 81 -7.93 12.16 1.39
CA THR A 81 -7.38 10.83 1.09
C THR A 81 -8.14 9.76 1.85
N ILE A 82 -8.38 8.63 1.18
CA ILE A 82 -8.96 7.43 1.79
C ILE A 82 -7.88 6.36 1.74
N HIS A 83 -7.46 5.89 2.90
CA HIS A 83 -6.37 4.93 3.04
C HIS A 83 -6.64 3.96 4.20
N ASP A 84 -5.87 2.87 4.25
CA ASP A 84 -5.90 1.95 5.38
C ASP A 84 -5.15 2.52 6.59
N LYS A 85 -5.43 2.03 7.80
CA LYS A 85 -4.82 2.55 9.05
C LYS A 85 -3.32 2.30 9.13
N ASP A 86 -2.85 1.27 8.44
CA ASP A 86 -1.44 0.92 8.38
C ASP A 86 -0.70 1.66 7.25
N ASP A 87 -1.42 2.28 6.32
CA ASP A 87 -0.84 3.00 5.18
C ASP A 87 -0.63 4.48 5.48
N PHE A 88 0.48 5.03 4.96
CA PHE A 88 0.72 6.48 5.04
C PHE A 88 -0.19 7.22 4.04
N PRO A 89 -0.94 8.25 4.47
CA PRO A 89 -1.74 9.06 3.55
C PRO A 89 -0.81 9.91 2.68
N PHE A 90 -0.80 9.67 1.37
CA PHE A 90 -0.09 10.52 0.39
C PHE A 90 -1.10 11.47 -0.29
N PRO A 91 -1.43 12.64 0.31
CA PRO A 91 -2.48 13.55 -0.19
C PRO A 91 -2.18 14.24 -1.52
N ASP A 92 -0.90 14.40 -1.84
CA ASP A 92 -0.45 14.90 -3.13
C ASP A 92 -0.74 13.89 -4.24
N THR A 93 -0.40 12.61 -4.03
CA THR A 93 -0.54 11.55 -5.06
C THR A 93 -1.94 10.95 -5.12
N PHE A 94 -2.52 10.56 -3.98
CA PHE A 94 -3.78 9.80 -3.90
C PHE A 94 -4.97 10.62 -3.38
N GLY A 95 -4.82 11.94 -3.27
CA GLY A 95 -5.89 12.81 -2.82
C GLY A 95 -6.97 13.03 -3.87
N TYR A 96 -8.20 13.21 -3.41
CA TYR A 96 -9.34 13.72 -4.16
C TYR A 96 -9.60 15.17 -3.75
N SER A 97 -10.00 16.00 -4.71
CA SER A 97 -10.38 17.38 -4.43
C SER A 97 -11.88 17.46 -4.21
N ALA A 98 -12.31 18.14 -3.14
CA ALA A 98 -13.69 18.45 -2.86
C ALA A 98 -13.87 19.98 -2.85
N PRO A 99 -14.65 20.54 -3.79
CA PRO A 99 -14.86 21.98 -3.88
C PRO A 99 -15.74 22.51 -2.74
N THR A 100 -15.61 23.81 -2.45
CA THR A 100 -16.57 24.54 -1.59
C THR A 100 -17.88 24.79 -2.32
N GLY A 101 -18.99 24.86 -1.58
CA GLY A 101 -20.33 25.07 -2.13
C GLY A 101 -21.01 23.80 -2.66
N TYR A 102 -20.47 22.63 -2.30
CA TYR A 102 -20.99 21.33 -2.70
C TYR A 102 -21.01 20.34 -1.54
N ILE A 103 -21.92 19.37 -1.64
CA ILE A 103 -21.81 18.09 -0.95
C ILE A 103 -21.07 17.14 -1.88
N SER A 104 -19.81 16.87 -1.56
CA SER A 104 -18.96 15.90 -2.24
C SER A 104 -19.13 14.52 -1.58
N SER A 105 -19.66 13.58 -2.34
CA SER A 105 -19.93 12.21 -1.95
C SER A 105 -18.89 11.26 -2.54
N PHE A 106 -18.22 10.53 -1.66
CA PHE A 106 -17.19 9.55 -1.97
C PHE A 106 -17.67 8.16 -1.56
N GLY A 107 -18.15 7.40 -2.55
CA GLY A 107 -18.52 6.00 -2.39
C GLY A 107 -17.29 5.11 -2.49
N MET A 108 -16.95 4.38 -1.44
CA MET A 108 -15.77 3.51 -1.41
C MET A 108 -16.14 2.03 -1.55
N ARG A 109 -15.24 1.27 -2.18
CA ARG A 109 -15.25 -0.19 -2.25
C ARG A 109 -13.87 -0.73 -1.86
N MET A 110 -13.85 -1.64 -0.90
CA MET A 110 -12.62 -2.29 -0.44
C MET A 110 -12.24 -3.45 -1.34
N LYS A 111 -10.97 -3.51 -1.74
CA LYS A 111 -10.34 -4.64 -2.42
C LYS A 111 -9.11 -5.08 -1.65
N LYS A 112 -9.00 -6.38 -1.35
CA LYS A 112 -7.79 -6.99 -0.79
C LYS A 112 -7.04 -7.70 -1.90
N MET A 113 -5.78 -7.36 -2.07
CA MET A 113 -4.91 -7.96 -3.07
C MET A 113 -3.77 -8.73 -2.39
N SER A 114 -3.63 -9.99 -2.76
CA SER A 114 -2.59 -10.91 -2.30
C SER A 114 -1.84 -11.43 -3.51
N ARG A 115 -0.55 -11.10 -3.62
CA ARG A 115 0.35 -11.51 -4.69
C ARG A 115 1.29 -12.60 -4.22
N LEU A 116 1.80 -13.41 -5.15
CA LEU A 116 2.78 -14.43 -4.81
C LEU A 116 4.20 -13.85 -4.75
N PRO A 117 5.00 -14.22 -3.74
CA PRO A 117 6.40 -13.86 -3.65
C PRO A 117 7.24 -14.65 -4.68
N ALA A 118 8.54 -14.35 -4.72
CA ALA A 118 9.50 -15.16 -5.46
C ALA A 118 9.45 -16.62 -4.97
N PRO A 119 9.49 -17.63 -5.87
CA PRO A 119 9.84 -17.58 -7.30
C PRO A 119 8.68 -17.31 -8.27
N TYR A 120 7.43 -17.21 -7.81
CA TYR A 120 6.26 -17.10 -8.68
C TYR A 120 5.92 -15.65 -9.08
N GLY A 121 6.25 -14.69 -8.22
CA GLY A 121 6.12 -13.26 -8.49
C GLY A 121 7.30 -12.45 -7.96
N ASP A 122 7.23 -11.12 -8.11
CA ASP A 122 8.23 -10.16 -7.60
C ASP A 122 7.51 -9.12 -6.74
N CYS A 123 7.11 -9.52 -5.53
CA CYS A 123 6.47 -8.67 -4.54
C CYS A 123 7.28 -8.64 -3.23
N VAL A 124 7.05 -7.61 -2.43
CA VAL A 124 7.72 -7.42 -1.13
C VAL A 124 6.81 -7.93 0.00
N GLU A 125 7.25 -8.97 0.73
CA GLU A 125 6.46 -9.58 1.81
C GLU A 125 6.43 -8.70 3.07
N ASP A 126 7.60 -8.28 3.56
CA ASP A 126 7.77 -7.42 4.74
C ASP A 126 8.62 -6.20 4.37
N GLY A 127 7.96 -5.13 3.95
CA GLY A 127 8.62 -4.07 3.19
C GLY A 127 9.24 -2.93 4.00
N THR A 128 9.45 -3.04 5.30
CA THR A 128 10.24 -2.02 6.01
C THR A 128 11.72 -2.40 5.99
N THR A 129 12.40 -2.10 4.88
CA THR A 129 13.86 -2.01 4.91
C THR A 129 14.28 -0.99 5.97
N SER A 130 15.48 -1.14 6.56
CA SER A 130 16.00 -0.23 7.59
C SER A 130 15.96 1.25 7.20
N ASN A 131 15.93 1.54 5.89
CA ASN A 131 16.01 2.87 5.33
C ASN A 131 14.63 3.48 5.00
N TYR A 132 13.53 2.74 5.17
CA TYR A 132 12.18 3.25 4.89
C TYR A 132 11.85 4.47 5.75
N ILE A 133 11.50 5.59 5.10
CA ILE A 133 11.39 6.89 5.78
C ILE A 133 10.09 7.04 6.57
N TYR A 134 9.05 6.28 6.22
CA TYR A 134 7.72 6.34 6.86
C TYR A 134 7.62 5.32 8.00
N LYS A 135 8.34 5.58 9.09
CA LYS A 135 8.39 4.70 10.26
C LYS A 135 7.01 4.50 10.88
N GLY A 136 6.67 3.26 11.21
CA GLY A 136 5.38 2.88 11.81
C GLY A 136 4.25 2.62 10.81
N TYR A 137 4.49 2.85 9.51
CA TYR A 137 3.56 2.54 8.44
C TYR A 137 4.01 1.34 7.62
N ALA A 138 3.06 0.67 6.99
CA ALA A 138 3.29 -0.41 6.05
C ALA A 138 4.05 0.10 4.81
N TYR A 139 4.70 -0.84 4.13
CA TYR A 139 5.38 -0.56 2.90
C TYR A 139 4.39 -0.27 1.77
N SER A 140 4.64 0.83 1.07
CA SER A 140 3.93 1.20 -0.14
C SER A 140 4.92 1.48 -1.27
N THR A 141 4.48 1.31 -2.51
CA THR A 141 5.30 1.63 -3.68
C THR A 141 5.69 3.10 -3.70
N GLU A 142 4.76 4.00 -3.35
CA GLU A 142 5.00 5.44 -3.28
C GLU A 142 6.03 5.77 -2.19
N GLY A 143 5.89 5.17 -1.01
CA GLY A 143 6.86 5.33 0.08
C GLY A 143 8.27 4.84 -0.32
N CYS A 144 8.37 3.77 -1.11
CA CYS A 144 9.63 3.28 -1.65
C CYS A 144 10.28 4.29 -2.61
N TYR A 145 9.51 4.84 -3.56
CA TYR A 145 10.04 5.83 -4.50
C TYR A 145 10.55 7.08 -3.78
N ARG A 146 9.81 7.57 -2.77
CA ARG A 146 10.24 8.71 -1.95
C ARG A 146 11.46 8.40 -1.09
N THR A 147 11.54 7.18 -0.53
CA THR A 147 12.72 6.73 0.22
C THR A 147 13.95 6.69 -0.67
N CYS A 148 13.84 6.07 -1.85
CA CYS A 148 14.90 5.97 -2.83
C CYS A 148 15.35 7.36 -3.34
N PHE A 149 14.40 8.28 -3.54
CA PHE A 149 14.74 9.66 -3.85
C PHE A 149 15.50 10.36 -2.72
N GLN A 150 15.06 10.18 -1.48
CA GLN A 150 15.72 10.75 -0.32
C GLN A 150 17.14 10.22 -0.16
N GLU A 151 17.37 8.93 -0.42
CA GLU A 151 18.72 8.34 -0.44
C GLU A 151 19.61 8.97 -1.52
N LEU A 152 19.09 9.18 -2.73
CA LEU A 152 19.83 9.85 -3.81
C LEU A 152 20.24 11.27 -3.41
N ILE A 153 19.32 12.05 -2.83
CA ILE A 153 19.59 13.43 -2.44
C ILE A 153 20.63 13.49 -1.32
N ILE A 154 20.56 12.57 -0.35
CA ILE A 154 21.57 12.49 0.71
C ILE A 154 22.95 12.12 0.14
N ASP A 155 23.03 11.16 -0.80
CA ASP A 155 24.30 10.76 -1.43
C ASP A 155 24.91 11.87 -2.31
N ARG A 156 24.08 12.59 -3.08
CA ARG A 156 24.54 13.60 -4.04
C ARG A 156 24.72 14.99 -3.45
N CYS A 157 23.81 15.42 -2.59
CA CYS A 157 23.76 16.77 -2.04
C CYS A 157 24.24 16.85 -0.58
N GLY A 158 24.35 15.72 0.14
CA GLY A 158 24.82 15.68 1.53
C GLY A 158 23.81 16.20 2.56
N CYS A 159 22.58 16.48 2.16
CA CYS A 159 21.48 16.94 3.01
C CYS A 159 20.19 16.22 2.62
N SER A 160 19.16 16.23 3.48
CA SER A 160 17.89 15.57 3.19
C SER A 160 16.88 16.55 2.60
N ASP A 161 16.04 16.10 1.65
CA ASP A 161 14.96 16.94 1.12
C ASP A 161 13.94 17.23 2.23
N PRO A 162 13.62 18.52 2.51
CA PRO A 162 12.71 18.89 3.59
C PRO A 162 11.25 18.51 3.35
N ARG A 163 10.87 18.11 2.12
CA ARG A 163 9.51 17.65 1.79
C ARG A 163 9.21 16.24 2.28
N PHE A 164 10.24 15.48 2.65
CA PHE A 164 10.10 14.10 3.10
C PHE A 164 10.74 13.92 4.48
N PRO A 165 10.31 12.91 5.25
CA PRO A 165 11.00 12.56 6.49
C PRO A 165 12.50 12.29 6.25
N SER A 166 13.34 12.71 7.21
CA SER A 166 14.79 12.51 7.13
C SER A 166 15.19 11.06 7.42
N ILE A 167 16.09 10.49 6.62
CA ILE A 167 16.74 9.21 6.93
C ILE A 167 17.87 9.47 7.95
N GLY A 168 17.95 8.65 9.00
CA GLY A 168 19.12 8.63 9.90
C GLY A 168 19.43 9.93 10.66
N GLY A 169 18.50 10.89 10.71
CA GLY A 169 18.71 12.19 11.37
C GLY A 169 19.62 13.15 10.61
N VAL A 170 19.83 12.93 9.31
CA VAL A 170 20.52 13.88 8.41
C VAL A 170 19.77 15.22 8.42
N GLN A 171 20.52 16.32 8.45
CA GLN A 171 19.93 17.66 8.48
C GLN A 171 19.23 17.99 7.16
N PRO A 172 18.06 18.66 7.21
CA PRO A 172 17.36 19.06 6.01
C PRO A 172 18.15 20.12 5.24
N CYS A 173 18.06 20.07 3.91
CA CYS A 173 18.64 21.04 3.02
C CYS A 173 18.07 22.44 3.30
N GLN A 174 18.97 23.39 3.60
CA GLN A 174 18.59 24.79 3.84
C GLN A 174 18.11 25.47 2.56
N VAL A 175 16.87 25.96 2.55
CA VAL A 175 16.25 26.64 1.40
C VAL A 175 17.00 27.92 0.99
N PHE A 176 17.58 28.63 1.96
CA PHE A 176 18.34 29.86 1.72
C PHE A 176 19.75 29.63 1.17
N ASN A 177 20.25 28.38 1.21
CA ASN A 177 21.55 28.05 0.65
C ASN A 177 21.42 27.78 -0.86
N LYS A 178 22.05 28.64 -1.67
CA LYS A 178 22.02 28.54 -3.13
C LYS A 178 22.51 27.17 -3.64
N ASN A 179 23.58 26.63 -3.05
CA ASN A 179 24.15 25.35 -3.48
C ASN A 179 23.20 24.18 -3.23
N HIS A 180 22.52 24.18 -2.07
CA HIS A 180 21.53 23.16 -1.75
C HIS A 180 20.33 23.25 -2.69
N ARG A 181 19.82 24.45 -2.95
CA ARG A 181 18.69 24.67 -3.86
C ARG A 181 19.00 24.20 -5.28
N GLU A 182 20.15 24.59 -5.82
CA GLU A 182 20.58 24.18 -7.17
C GLU A 182 20.77 22.66 -7.27
N CYS A 183 21.28 22.01 -6.21
CA CYS A 183 21.44 20.56 -6.17
C CYS A 183 20.08 19.83 -6.17
N LEU A 184 19.15 20.27 -5.32
CA LEU A 184 17.79 19.73 -5.24
C LEU A 184 17.05 19.89 -6.57
N GLU A 185 17.10 21.08 -7.16
CA GLU A 185 16.43 21.38 -8.44
C GLU A 185 16.99 20.48 -9.56
N LYS A 186 18.32 20.40 -9.68
CA LYS A 186 18.99 19.55 -10.67
C LYS A 186 18.56 18.09 -10.57
N HIS A 187 18.54 17.51 -9.38
CA HIS A 187 18.22 16.09 -9.20
C HIS A 187 16.72 15.80 -9.19
N THR A 188 15.88 16.76 -8.81
CA THR A 188 14.42 16.63 -8.94
C THR A 188 14.02 16.52 -10.42
N HIS A 189 14.61 17.33 -11.30
CA HIS A 189 14.33 17.26 -12.74
C HIS A 189 14.80 15.94 -13.38
N GLN A 190 15.94 15.39 -12.94
CA GLN A 190 16.51 14.15 -13.49
C GLN A 190 15.65 12.89 -13.26
N ILE A 191 14.80 12.88 -12.23
CA ILE A 191 13.91 11.74 -11.96
C ILE A 191 12.67 11.77 -12.84
N GLY A 192 12.22 12.95 -13.27
CA GLY A 192 11.13 13.10 -14.22
C GLY A 192 11.51 12.73 -15.66
N GLU A 193 12.80 12.59 -15.95
CA GLU A 193 13.29 12.28 -17.29
C GLU A 193 13.28 10.76 -17.54
N ILE A 194 12.68 10.36 -18.66
CA ILE A 194 12.60 8.96 -19.13
C ILE A 194 13.99 8.31 -19.29
N HIS A 195 15.04 9.12 -19.48
CA HIS A 195 16.44 8.72 -19.60
C HIS A 195 17.28 9.03 -18.34
N GLY A 196 16.64 9.18 -17.18
CA GLY A 196 17.33 9.37 -15.91
C GLY A 196 18.30 8.23 -15.59
N SER A 197 19.49 8.57 -15.08
CA SER A 197 20.53 7.62 -14.71
C SER A 197 20.23 6.80 -13.45
N PHE A 198 19.28 7.26 -12.63
CA PHE A 198 18.92 6.66 -11.36
C PHE A 198 17.59 5.92 -11.47
N LYS A 199 17.62 4.59 -11.27
CA LYS A 199 16.43 3.74 -11.33
C LYS A 199 16.18 3.12 -9.96
N CYS A 200 15.05 3.49 -9.34
CA CYS A 200 14.58 2.87 -8.11
C CYS A 200 13.87 1.55 -8.44
N ARG A 201 14.29 0.45 -7.80
CA ARG A 201 13.57 -0.82 -7.86
C ARG A 201 12.53 -0.88 -6.73
N CYS A 202 11.34 -0.37 -7.00
CA CYS A 202 10.22 -0.38 -6.06
C CYS A 202 9.13 -1.32 -6.54
N GLN A 203 9.07 -2.51 -5.93
CA GLN A 203 8.06 -3.51 -6.24
C GLN A 203 6.80 -3.32 -5.39
N GLN A 204 5.69 -3.90 -5.83
CA GLN A 204 4.42 -3.86 -5.10
C GLN A 204 4.48 -4.74 -3.85
N PRO A 205 3.80 -4.37 -2.75
CA PRO A 205 3.67 -5.26 -1.59
C PRO A 205 2.90 -6.53 -1.96
N CYS A 206 3.24 -7.64 -1.33
CA CYS A 206 2.51 -8.89 -1.54
C CYS A 206 1.07 -8.79 -1.03
N ASN A 207 0.87 -8.15 0.13
CA ASN A 207 -0.44 -7.90 0.71
C ASN A 207 -0.77 -6.41 0.67
N GLN A 208 -1.92 -6.07 0.08
CA GLN A 208 -2.35 -4.68 -0.09
C GLN A 208 -3.86 -4.56 0.07
N THR A 209 -4.31 -3.55 0.82
CA THR A 209 -5.71 -3.14 0.83
C THR A 209 -5.87 -1.89 -0.03
N ILE A 210 -6.79 -1.92 -1.00
CA ILE A 210 -7.06 -0.79 -1.90
C ILE A 210 -8.51 -0.36 -1.73
N TYR A 211 -8.72 0.95 -1.56
CA TYR A 211 -10.05 1.57 -1.59
C TYR A 211 -10.28 2.19 -2.96
N THR A 212 -11.17 1.60 -3.75
CA THR A 212 -11.63 2.22 -5.00
C THR A 212 -12.75 3.20 -4.66
N THR A 213 -12.67 4.43 -5.15
CA THR A 213 -13.62 5.50 -4.80
C THR A 213 -14.35 6.01 -6.03
N SER A 214 -15.67 6.08 -5.95
CA SER A 214 -16.54 6.78 -6.89
C SER A 214 -16.89 8.16 -6.35
N TYR A 215 -16.84 9.18 -7.20
CA TYR A 215 -17.12 10.57 -6.84
C TYR A 215 -18.48 11.02 -7.40
N SER A 216 -19.26 11.71 -6.58
CA SER A 216 -20.43 12.48 -7.01
C SER A 216 -20.59 13.75 -6.18
N GLU A 217 -21.27 14.75 -6.73
CA GLU A 217 -21.46 16.03 -6.06
C GLU A 217 -22.86 16.61 -6.26
N ALA A 218 -23.31 17.41 -5.31
CA ALA A 218 -24.55 18.18 -5.37
C ALA A 218 -24.34 19.57 -4.80
N ILE A 219 -25.03 20.58 -5.35
CA ILE A 219 -24.93 21.97 -4.88
C ILE A 219 -25.39 22.07 -3.42
N TRP A 220 -24.61 22.77 -2.60
CA TRP A 220 -24.94 23.02 -1.20
C TRP A 220 -24.35 24.36 -0.72
N PRO A 221 -25.12 25.20 -0.01
CA PRO A 221 -26.50 24.97 0.43
C PRO A 221 -27.54 25.13 -0.68
N SER A 222 -28.72 24.54 -0.47
CA SER A 222 -29.87 24.80 -1.35
C SER A 222 -30.49 26.15 -1.00
N GLN A 223 -31.10 26.83 -1.97
CA GLN A 223 -31.76 28.12 -1.74
C GLN A 223 -32.90 28.05 -0.69
N ALA A 224 -33.49 26.87 -0.52
CA ALA A 224 -34.53 26.62 0.47
C ALA A 224 -33.98 26.30 1.88
N LEU A 225 -32.67 26.05 2.00
CA LEU A 225 -32.05 25.78 3.29
C LEU A 225 -31.79 27.11 4.00
N ASN A 226 -32.63 27.42 4.98
CA ASN A 226 -32.29 28.43 5.98
C ASN A 226 -31.22 27.83 6.91
N ILE A 227 -29.95 28.09 6.63
CA ILE A 227 -28.85 27.67 7.51
C ILE A 227 -28.97 28.46 8.81
N SER A 228 -29.53 27.83 9.85
CA SER A 228 -29.34 28.24 11.24
C SER A 228 -28.17 27.51 11.90
N LEU A 229 -27.37 26.78 11.11
CA LEU A 229 -26.18 26.08 11.59
C LEU A 229 -25.01 27.05 11.78
N GLY A 230 -24.96 27.75 12.92
CA GLY A 230 -23.77 28.53 13.33
C GLY A 230 -24.03 30.03 13.50
N HIS A 231 -23.00 30.73 14.00
CA HIS A 231 -22.95 32.16 14.38
C HIS A 231 -23.09 33.17 13.21
N CYS A 232 -23.83 32.86 12.15
CA CYS A 232 -24.12 33.88 11.14
C CYS A 232 -25.32 34.70 11.62
N GLU A 233 -25.06 35.87 12.20
CA GLU A 233 -26.09 36.82 12.67
C GLU A 233 -26.75 37.60 11.52
N LYS A 234 -26.39 37.31 10.27
CA LYS A 234 -26.84 38.02 9.06
C LYS A 234 -28.10 37.38 8.46
N GLU A 235 -28.61 37.98 7.38
CA GLU A 235 -29.71 37.42 6.60
C GLU A 235 -29.33 36.06 5.99
N ALA A 236 -30.32 35.18 5.81
CA ALA A 236 -30.10 33.80 5.36
C ALA A 236 -29.44 33.72 3.97
N GLU A 237 -29.66 34.70 3.09
CA GLU A 237 -29.04 34.75 1.76
C GLU A 237 -27.54 35.02 1.84
N GLU A 238 -27.11 36.01 2.63
CA GLU A 238 -25.69 36.35 2.80
C GLU A 238 -24.92 35.21 3.49
N CYS A 239 -25.57 34.56 4.46
CA CYS A 239 -25.06 33.35 5.09
C CYS A 239 -24.86 32.22 4.06
N ASN A 240 -25.85 31.98 3.20
CA ASN A 240 -25.78 30.95 2.17
C ASN A 240 -24.66 31.22 1.15
N GLU A 241 -24.42 32.48 0.78
CA GLU A 241 -23.29 32.86 -0.08
C GLU A 241 -21.94 32.61 0.62
N GLU A 242 -21.81 33.00 1.89
CA GLU A 242 -20.59 32.76 2.67
C GLU A 242 -20.27 31.27 2.81
N TYR A 243 -21.27 30.44 3.10
CA TYR A 243 -21.11 28.99 3.15
C TYR A 243 -20.81 28.39 1.77
N LYS A 244 -21.39 28.95 0.71
CA LYS A 244 -21.13 28.48 -0.66
C LYS A 244 -19.67 28.74 -1.07
N GLU A 245 -19.10 29.87 -0.67
CA GLU A 245 -17.71 30.20 -1.00
C GLU A 245 -16.71 29.48 -0.09
N ASN A 246 -17.02 29.33 1.20
CA ASN A 246 -16.05 28.93 2.22
C ASN A 246 -16.25 27.54 2.79
N ALA A 247 -17.41 26.91 2.62
CA ALA A 247 -17.70 25.62 3.25
C ALA A 247 -17.85 24.48 2.23
N ALA A 248 -17.41 23.29 2.64
CA ALA A 248 -17.51 22.06 1.87
C ALA A 248 -18.13 20.97 2.74
N MET A 249 -19.12 20.26 2.20
CA MET A 249 -19.71 19.10 2.86
C MET A 249 -19.09 17.83 2.26
N LEU A 250 -18.51 16.98 3.10
CA LEU A 250 -17.95 15.69 2.69
C LEU A 250 -18.80 14.54 3.22
N GLU A 251 -19.05 13.57 2.35
CA GLU A 251 -19.69 12.30 2.69
C GLU A 251 -18.81 11.16 2.18
N VAL A 252 -18.36 10.29 3.09
CA VAL A 252 -17.46 9.18 2.80
C VAL A 252 -18.10 7.90 3.32
N PHE A 253 -18.49 6.98 2.44
CA PHE A 253 -19.31 5.82 2.81
C PHE A 253 -19.01 4.59 1.94
N TYR A 254 -19.34 3.39 2.45
CA TYR A 254 -19.29 2.18 1.64
C TYR A 254 -20.49 2.11 0.69
N GLU A 255 -20.23 1.87 -0.61
CA GLU A 255 -21.29 1.63 -1.60
C GLU A 255 -22.05 0.32 -1.30
N ALA A 256 -21.31 -0.69 -0.87
CA ALA A 256 -21.82 -1.98 -0.43
C ALA A 256 -20.91 -2.53 0.68
N LEU A 257 -21.47 -3.34 1.59
CA LEU A 257 -20.72 -3.97 2.69
C LEU A 257 -19.99 -5.26 2.29
N ASN A 258 -19.67 -5.42 1.00
CA ASN A 258 -18.83 -6.50 0.52
C ASN A 258 -17.44 -5.96 0.15
N PHE A 259 -16.46 -6.86 0.16
CA PHE A 259 -15.11 -6.58 -0.30
C PHE A 259 -14.73 -7.59 -1.37
N GLU A 260 -13.88 -7.17 -2.30
CA GLU A 260 -13.34 -8.01 -3.36
C GLU A 260 -11.99 -8.57 -2.89
N VAL A 261 -11.73 -9.86 -3.10
CA VAL A 261 -10.43 -10.47 -2.82
C VAL A 261 -9.81 -10.91 -4.14
N LEU A 262 -8.65 -10.34 -4.46
CA LEU A 262 -7.83 -10.68 -5.61
C LEU A 262 -6.59 -11.39 -5.10
N ALA A 263 -6.59 -12.72 -5.14
CA ALA A 263 -5.47 -13.54 -4.67
C ALA A 263 -4.84 -14.32 -5.83
N GLU A 264 -3.52 -14.21 -5.96
CA GLU A 264 -2.72 -15.03 -6.86
C GLU A 264 -2.44 -16.39 -6.23
N SER A 265 -2.57 -17.45 -7.03
CA SER A 265 -2.29 -18.83 -6.62
C SER A 265 -1.46 -19.53 -7.68
N GLU A 266 -0.56 -20.43 -7.27
CA GLU A 266 0.25 -21.19 -8.21
C GLU A 266 -0.64 -21.97 -9.19
N ALA A 267 -0.44 -21.75 -10.50
CA ALA A 267 -1.19 -22.47 -11.52
C ALA A 267 -0.86 -23.98 -11.49
N TYR A 268 0.42 -24.27 -11.26
CA TYR A 268 0.98 -25.62 -11.31
C TYR A 268 1.92 -25.89 -10.13
N GLY A 269 1.38 -26.56 -9.11
CA GLY A 269 2.15 -27.00 -7.96
C GLY A 269 2.85 -28.34 -8.18
N ILE A 270 3.78 -28.67 -7.28
CA ILE A 270 4.57 -29.92 -7.32
C ILE A 270 3.67 -31.17 -7.32
N VAL A 271 2.52 -31.10 -6.65
CA VAL A 271 1.55 -32.21 -6.62
C VAL A 271 0.95 -32.48 -8.00
N LYS A 272 0.56 -31.43 -8.73
CA LYS A 272 0.06 -31.56 -10.11
C LYS A 272 1.18 -32.07 -11.04
N MET A 273 2.40 -31.56 -10.85
CA MET A 273 3.59 -32.04 -11.58
C MET A 273 3.82 -33.53 -11.42
N MET A 274 3.80 -34.03 -10.17
CA MET A 274 3.98 -35.46 -9.91
C MET A 274 2.81 -36.30 -10.43
N ALA A 275 1.59 -35.79 -10.35
CA ALA A 275 0.41 -36.46 -10.89
C ALA A 275 0.47 -36.60 -12.41
N ASP A 276 0.84 -35.54 -13.13
CA ASP A 276 0.95 -35.57 -14.60
C ASP A 276 2.13 -36.42 -15.05
N PHE A 277 3.28 -36.32 -14.37
CA PHE A 277 4.44 -37.17 -14.66
C PHE A 277 4.13 -38.65 -14.45
N GLY A 278 3.54 -38.99 -13.30
CA GLY A 278 3.09 -40.36 -13.01
C GLY A 278 1.99 -40.83 -13.96
N GLY A 279 1.07 -39.94 -14.35
CA GLY A 279 0.02 -40.21 -15.31
C GLY A 279 0.57 -40.52 -16.70
N HIS A 280 1.54 -39.74 -17.19
CA HIS A 280 2.19 -39.98 -18.47
C HIS A 280 3.02 -41.27 -18.46
N LEU A 281 3.83 -41.51 -17.42
CA LEU A 281 4.61 -42.75 -17.32
C LEU A 281 3.73 -44.00 -17.18
N GLY A 282 2.66 -43.91 -16.40
CA GLY A 282 1.68 -44.97 -16.23
C GLY A 282 0.90 -45.27 -17.51
N LEU A 283 0.51 -44.23 -18.26
CA LEU A 283 -0.26 -44.40 -19.50
C LEU A 283 0.59 -44.99 -20.63
N TRP A 284 1.81 -44.48 -20.84
CA TRP A 284 2.63 -44.85 -22.00
C TRP A 284 3.48 -46.10 -21.77
N SER A 285 4.00 -46.29 -20.55
CA SER A 285 4.94 -47.36 -20.24
C SER A 285 4.43 -48.34 -19.18
N GLY A 286 3.26 -48.09 -18.58
CA GLY A 286 2.77 -48.88 -17.44
C GLY A 286 3.67 -48.78 -16.20
N VAL A 287 4.61 -47.82 -16.18
CA VAL A 287 5.60 -47.70 -15.10
C VAL A 287 4.94 -47.05 -13.91
N SER A 288 5.03 -47.72 -12.78
CA SER A 288 4.60 -47.20 -11.48
C SER A 288 5.79 -47.11 -10.53
N VAL A 289 5.58 -46.46 -9.38
CA VAL A 289 6.57 -46.46 -8.29
C VAL A 289 6.96 -47.88 -7.89
N MET A 290 6.01 -48.82 -7.91
CA MET A 290 6.29 -50.24 -7.64
C MET A 290 7.26 -50.84 -8.66
N THR A 291 7.11 -50.50 -9.94
CA THR A 291 8.02 -50.95 -11.00
C THR A 291 9.43 -50.38 -10.79
N CYS A 292 9.56 -49.12 -10.34
CA CYS A 292 10.86 -48.55 -9.98
C CYS A 292 11.50 -49.29 -8.79
N CYS A 293 10.73 -49.62 -7.76
CA CYS A 293 11.21 -50.42 -6.63
C CYS A 293 11.70 -51.81 -7.07
N GLU A 294 10.99 -52.45 -8.01
CA GLU A 294 11.38 -53.75 -8.58
C GLU A 294 12.74 -53.67 -9.29
N PHE A 295 12.96 -52.65 -10.11
CA PHE A 295 14.28 -52.42 -10.75
C PHE A 295 15.39 -52.21 -9.72
N VAL A 296 15.14 -51.48 -8.64
CA VAL A 296 16.14 -51.27 -7.57
C VAL A 296 16.46 -52.60 -6.87
N CYS A 297 15.45 -53.40 -6.52
CA CYS A 297 15.65 -54.73 -5.94
C CYS A 297 16.45 -55.64 -6.88
N LEU A 298 16.11 -55.65 -8.18
CA LEU A 298 16.82 -56.43 -9.19
C LEU A 298 18.29 -56.02 -9.29
N VAL A 299 18.59 -54.72 -9.30
CA VAL A 299 19.98 -54.22 -9.33
C VAL A 299 20.74 -54.65 -8.07
N LEU A 300 20.12 -54.56 -6.90
CA LEU A 300 20.74 -55.01 -5.64
C LEU A 300 21.01 -56.52 -5.64
N GLU A 301 20.08 -57.33 -6.14
CA GLU A 301 20.27 -58.78 -6.28
C GLU A 301 21.37 -59.13 -7.28
N LEU A 302 21.42 -58.45 -8.43
CA LEU A 302 22.49 -58.63 -9.41
C LEU A 302 23.86 -58.27 -8.84
N LEU A 303 23.96 -57.16 -8.09
CA LEU A 303 25.19 -56.79 -7.40
C LEU A 303 25.59 -57.83 -6.35
N TYR A 304 24.63 -58.33 -5.56
CA TYR A 304 24.88 -59.39 -4.57
C TYR A 304 25.39 -60.68 -5.23
N MET A 305 24.77 -61.10 -6.33
CA MET A 305 25.19 -62.27 -7.11
C MET A 305 26.57 -62.08 -7.75
N ALA A 306 26.87 -60.89 -8.30
CA ALA A 306 28.16 -60.58 -8.88
C ALA A 306 29.29 -60.61 -7.82
N VAL A 307 29.04 -60.02 -6.65
CA VAL A 307 30.00 -60.01 -5.53
C VAL A 307 30.24 -61.42 -5.00
N THR A 308 29.19 -62.20 -4.78
CA THR A 308 29.32 -63.60 -4.32
C THR A 308 30.01 -64.49 -5.35
N HIS A 309 29.74 -64.31 -6.65
CA HIS A 309 30.47 -64.99 -7.71
C HIS A 309 31.96 -64.61 -7.71
N HIS A 310 32.30 -63.33 -7.57
CA HIS A 310 33.68 -62.86 -7.53
C HIS A 310 34.44 -63.41 -6.31
N ILE A 311 33.82 -63.40 -5.12
CA ILE A 311 34.37 -64.00 -3.89
C ILE A 311 34.56 -65.52 -4.06
N THR A 312 33.63 -66.20 -4.72
CA THR A 312 33.72 -67.65 -4.94
C THR A 312 34.86 -67.99 -5.91
N GLN A 313 34.99 -67.24 -7.01
CA GLN A 313 36.11 -67.37 -7.94
C GLN A 313 37.47 -67.09 -7.28
N GLU A 314 37.55 -66.05 -6.43
CA GLU A 314 38.77 -65.80 -5.66
C GLU A 314 39.08 -66.93 -4.68
N ARG A 315 38.08 -67.51 -4.02
CA ARG A 315 38.27 -68.69 -3.15
C ARG A 315 38.75 -69.91 -3.92
N ILE A 316 38.23 -70.13 -5.14
CA ILE A 316 38.69 -71.23 -6.01
C ILE A 316 40.14 -71.00 -6.45
N ARG A 317 40.48 -69.81 -6.95
CA ARG A 317 41.87 -69.45 -7.30
C ARG A 317 42.83 -69.59 -6.12
N ARG A 318 42.44 -69.17 -4.92
CA ARG A 318 43.26 -69.35 -3.70
C ARG A 318 43.45 -70.83 -3.34
N ARG A 319 42.45 -71.68 -3.56
CA ARG A 319 42.57 -73.13 -3.35
C ARG A 319 43.46 -73.81 -4.39
N GLU A 320 43.38 -73.41 -5.66
CA GLU A 320 44.26 -73.92 -6.73
C GLU A 320 45.71 -73.50 -6.49
N ASN A 321 45.96 -72.26 -6.09
CA ASN A 321 47.30 -71.80 -5.73
C ASN A 321 47.86 -72.55 -4.50
N ALA A 322 47.04 -72.80 -3.48
CA ALA A 322 47.46 -73.58 -2.31
C ALA A 322 47.70 -75.07 -2.60
N ALA A 323 47.09 -75.62 -3.67
CA ALA A 323 47.32 -76.99 -4.11
C ALA A 323 48.57 -77.15 -4.99
N ASN A 324 49.05 -76.07 -5.61
CA ASN A 324 50.29 -76.05 -6.41
C ASN A 324 51.55 -75.76 -5.57
N ASP A 325 51.41 -75.37 -4.31
CA ASP A 325 52.51 -75.12 -3.36
C ASP A 325 52.87 -76.38 -2.51
N PHE A 326 52.35 -77.56 -2.86
CA PHE A 326 52.68 -78.87 -2.29
C PHE A 326 53.28 -79.80 -3.36
#